data_AF-A0A2J8HSF1-F1
#
_entry.id   AF-A0A2J8HSF1-F1
#
_cell.length_a   1.000
_cell.length_b   1.000
_cell.length_c   1.000
_cell.angle_alpha   90.00
_cell.angle_beta   90.00
_cell.angle_gamma   90.00
#
_symmetry.space_group_name_H-M   'P 1'
#
loop_
_entity.id
_entity.type
_entity.pdbx_description
1 polymer ?
#
loop_
_entity_poly.entity_id
_entity_poly.type
_entity_poly.pdbx_seq_one_letter_code
_entity_poly.pdbx_strand_id
1 'polypeptide(L)'
;MSVSIRHRYNYANVLINTDKVISGGTVTGNTIPAVLKDGSLYYLPFGGVIDDDSVMRNATAVKLVNVTGFWWNAMGMGRDGYEIPIGHAVKGYLLNDRYYIAIKNDKPLHWPAGQQRTNYHTDNVVNIKR
;
A
#
# COMPACT_ATOMS: atom_id res chain seq x y z
N MET A 1 -12.49 -9.47 -12.33
CA MET A 1 -11.22 -10.09 -11.89
C MET A 1 -10.86 -9.51 -10.54
N SER A 2 -10.40 -10.34 -9.60
CA SER A 2 -9.98 -9.86 -8.27
C SER A 2 -8.47 -9.70 -8.24
N VAL A 3 -8.00 -8.61 -7.65
CA VAL A 3 -6.59 -8.31 -7.42
C VAL A 3 -6.26 -8.47 -5.95
N SER A 4 -4.98 -8.62 -5.64
CA SER A 4 -4.48 -8.62 -4.27
C SER A 4 -3.18 -7.85 -4.18
N ILE A 5 -2.91 -7.36 -2.98
CA ILE A 5 -1.71 -6.58 -2.69
C ILE A 5 -1.07 -7.05 -1.40
N ARG A 6 0.24 -6.90 -1.34
CA ARG A 6 1.01 -7.02 -0.11
C ARG A 6 1.39 -5.64 0.34
N HIS A 7 1.16 -5.34 1.61
CA HIS A 7 1.62 -4.10 2.20
C HIS A 7 2.21 -4.33 3.60
N ARG A 8 3.04 -3.39 4.04
CA ARG A 8 3.53 -3.36 5.43
C ARG A 8 2.47 -2.80 6.34
N TYR A 9 2.24 -3.50 7.44
CA TYR A 9 1.45 -3.05 8.58
C TYR A 9 2.28 -3.29 9.84
N ASN A 10 2.61 -2.21 10.55
CA ASN A 10 3.64 -2.25 11.60
C ASN A 10 4.93 -2.92 11.10
N TYR A 11 5.38 -3.99 11.77
CA TYR A 11 6.59 -4.74 11.45
C TYR A 11 6.35 -5.98 10.57
N ALA A 12 5.11 -6.18 10.09
CA ALA A 12 4.72 -7.38 9.36
C ALA A 12 4.26 -7.05 7.93
N ASN A 13 4.36 -8.05 7.05
CA ASN A 13 3.70 -8.02 5.75
C ASN A 13 2.30 -8.59 5.89
N VAL A 14 1.33 -7.91 5.30
CA VAL A 14 -0.06 -8.35 5.24
C VAL A 14 -0.45 -8.44 3.77
N LEU A 15 -1.06 -9.55 3.40
CA LEU A 15 -1.59 -9.81 2.08
C LEU A 15 -3.11 -9.67 2.13
N ILE A 16 -3.67 -8.80 1.30
CA ILE A 16 -5.09 -8.47 1.31
C ILE A 16 -5.65 -8.44 -0.12
N ASN A 17 -6.97 -8.59 -0.23
CA ASN A 17 -7.74 -8.26 -1.43
C ASN A 17 -8.91 -7.33 -1.07
N THR A 18 -9.83 -7.13 -2.00
CA THR A 18 -10.99 -6.23 -1.84
C THR A 18 -11.97 -6.67 -0.76
N ASP A 19 -11.90 -7.93 -0.34
CA ASP A 19 -12.90 -8.57 0.51
C ASP A 19 -12.34 -8.88 1.91
N LYS A 20 -11.07 -9.27 2.00
CA LYS A 20 -10.48 -9.77 3.24
C LYS A 20 -8.96 -9.67 3.29
N VAL A 21 -8.44 -9.95 4.49
CA VAL A 21 -7.05 -10.33 4.71
C VAL A 21 -6.88 -11.78 4.26
N ILE A 22 -5.91 -12.03 3.39
CA ILE A 22 -5.57 -13.36 2.86
C ILE A 22 -4.55 -14.02 3.78
N SER A 23 -3.52 -13.27 4.20
CA SER A 23 -2.43 -13.74 5.06
C SER A 23 -1.82 -12.58 5.85
N GLY A 24 -1.23 -12.89 7.01
CA GLY A 24 -0.72 -11.90 7.97
C GLY A 24 -1.78 -11.41 8.95
N GLY A 25 -1.35 -10.57 9.91
CA GLY A 25 -2.21 -10.02 10.95
C GLY A 25 -2.33 -8.51 10.86
N THR A 26 -3.55 -8.00 10.89
CA THR A 26 -3.87 -6.57 10.95
C THR A 26 -5.13 -6.38 11.78
N VAL A 27 -5.17 -5.31 12.59
CA VAL A 27 -6.34 -4.97 13.40
C VAL A 27 -7.38 -4.16 12.61
N THR A 28 -7.01 -3.60 11.46
CA THR A 28 -7.88 -2.75 10.63
C THR A 28 -8.47 -3.49 9.43
N GLY A 29 -8.28 -4.81 9.31
CA GLY A 29 -8.79 -5.59 8.18
C GLY A 29 -8.06 -5.28 6.87
N ASN A 30 -8.79 -5.21 5.75
CA ASN A 30 -8.21 -5.03 4.41
C ASN A 30 -7.95 -3.55 4.03
N THR A 31 -7.57 -2.74 4.99
CA THR A 31 -7.31 -1.31 4.77
C THR A 31 -5.85 -1.03 4.42
N ILE A 32 -5.62 -0.02 3.60
CA ILE A 32 -4.28 0.50 3.29
C ILE A 32 -4.14 1.98 3.64
N PRO A 33 -2.92 2.44 3.99
CA PRO A 33 -2.69 3.84 4.33
C PRO A 33 -2.43 4.70 3.09
N ALA A 34 -3.07 5.87 3.05
CA ALA A 34 -2.64 7.00 2.25
C ALA A 34 -2.01 8.08 3.15
N VAL A 35 -1.07 8.85 2.59
CA VAL A 35 -0.47 9.99 3.28
C VAL A 35 -1.32 11.24 3.07
N LEU A 36 -1.79 11.85 4.15
CA LEU A 36 -2.49 13.13 4.14
C LEU A 36 -1.50 14.30 3.95
N LYS A 37 -2.03 15.50 3.69
CA LYS A 37 -1.21 16.70 3.46
C LYS A 37 -0.32 17.06 4.66
N ASP A 38 -0.77 16.73 5.87
CA ASP A 38 -0.03 16.94 7.12
C ASP A 38 1.02 15.84 7.40
N GLY A 39 1.12 14.84 6.53
CA GLY A 39 2.04 13.71 6.68
C GLY A 39 1.50 12.56 7.54
N SER A 40 0.30 12.69 8.12
CA SER A 40 -0.36 11.61 8.84
C SER A 40 -0.88 10.53 7.88
N LEU A 41 -1.11 9.32 8.41
CA LEU A 41 -1.64 8.20 7.64
C LEU A 41 -3.14 8.06 7.87
N TYR A 42 -3.90 7.96 6.79
CA TYR A 42 -5.33 7.66 6.83
C TYR A 42 -5.62 6.34 6.14
N TYR A 43 -6.28 5.42 6.86
CA TYR A 43 -6.51 4.05 6.44
C TYR A 43 -7.94 3.87 5.93
N LEU A 44 -8.08 3.36 4.70
CA LEU A 44 -9.37 2.99 4.11
C LEU A 44 -9.28 1.62 3.42
N PRO A 45 -10.41 0.91 3.23
CA PRO A 45 -10.43 -0.38 2.58
C PRO A 45 -9.84 -0.33 1.16
N PHE A 46 -9.12 -1.39 0.81
CA PHE A 46 -8.64 -1.58 -0.55
C PHE A 46 -9.81 -1.88 -1.50
N GLY A 47 -9.95 -1.06 -2.54
CA GLY A 47 -11.02 -1.14 -3.54
C GLY A 47 -10.64 -1.89 -4.82
N GLY A 48 -9.35 -2.13 -5.05
CA GLY A 48 -8.84 -2.76 -6.28
C GLY A 48 -7.94 -1.82 -7.06
N VAL A 49 -8.08 -1.85 -8.39
CA VAL A 49 -7.25 -1.04 -9.32
C VAL A 49 -8.10 -0.19 -10.24
N ILE A 50 -7.54 0.93 -10.69
CA ILE A 50 -8.11 1.81 -11.71
C ILE A 50 -7.02 2.09 -12.75
N ASP A 51 -7.37 1.96 -14.04
CA ASP A 51 -6.49 2.39 -15.11
C ASP A 51 -6.32 3.92 -15.07
N ASP A 52 -5.07 4.38 -15.03
CA ASP A 52 -4.74 5.79 -14.88
C ASP A 52 -5.30 6.65 -16.01
N ASP A 53 -5.45 6.09 -17.20
CA ASP A 53 -5.99 6.78 -18.38
C ASP A 53 -7.53 6.78 -18.40
N SER A 54 -8.18 6.02 -17.51
CA SER A 54 -9.65 5.87 -17.43
C SER A 54 -10.26 6.45 -16.15
N VAL A 55 -9.55 7.34 -15.45
CA VAL A 55 -10.00 7.83 -14.15
C VAL A 55 -11.30 8.64 -14.25
N MET A 56 -12.22 8.41 -13.31
CA MET A 56 -13.48 9.15 -13.22
C MET A 56 -13.27 10.54 -12.60
N ARG A 57 -14.09 11.52 -12.98
CA ARG A 57 -13.99 12.92 -12.49
C ARG A 57 -14.13 13.09 -10.98
N ASN A 58 -14.75 12.14 -10.29
CA ASN A 58 -14.97 12.16 -8.85
C ASN A 58 -13.88 11.42 -8.04
N ALA A 59 -12.89 10.82 -8.71
CA ALA A 59 -11.78 10.18 -8.03
C ALA A 59 -10.75 11.23 -7.58
N THR A 60 -10.34 11.16 -6.31
CA THR A 60 -9.29 12.05 -5.77
C THR A 60 -7.95 11.32 -5.78
N ALA A 61 -6.93 11.87 -6.43
CA ALA A 61 -5.60 11.27 -6.42
C ALA A 61 -5.01 11.28 -5.00
N VAL A 62 -4.48 10.14 -4.58
CA VAL A 62 -3.85 9.94 -3.26
C VAL A 62 -2.49 9.27 -3.38
N LYS A 63 -1.68 9.43 -2.34
CA LYS A 63 -0.36 8.81 -2.22
C LYS A 63 -0.46 7.63 -1.27
N LEU A 64 -0.52 6.42 -1.82
CA LEU A 64 -0.54 5.19 -1.04
C LEU A 64 0.88 4.83 -0.64
N VAL A 65 1.06 4.38 0.60
CA VAL A 65 2.37 3.97 1.13
C VAL A 65 2.30 2.56 1.67
N ASN A 66 3.48 2.00 1.95
CA ASN A 66 3.67 0.65 2.48
C ASN A 66 3.24 -0.49 1.56
N VAL A 67 2.66 -0.23 0.39
CA VAL A 67 2.39 -1.28 -0.62
C VAL A 67 3.72 -1.78 -1.18
N THR A 68 3.98 -3.07 -1.06
CA THR A 68 5.24 -3.73 -1.44
C THR A 68 5.05 -4.81 -2.49
N GLY A 69 3.82 -5.20 -2.82
CA GLY A 69 3.57 -6.15 -3.90
C GLY A 69 2.14 -6.08 -4.43
N PHE A 70 1.95 -6.54 -5.66
CA PHE A 70 0.67 -6.53 -6.37
C PHE A 70 0.54 -7.79 -7.24
N TRP A 71 -0.66 -8.38 -7.30
CA TRP A 71 -0.96 -9.54 -8.13
C TRP A 71 -2.31 -9.38 -8.83
N TRP A 72 -2.38 -9.88 -10.07
CA TRP A 72 -3.61 -9.98 -10.87
C TRP A 72 -4.49 -11.18 -10.50
N ASN A 73 -4.45 -11.59 -9.25
CA ASN A 73 -5.26 -12.67 -8.72
C ASN A 73 -5.66 -12.42 -7.27
N ALA A 74 -6.69 -13.14 -6.81
CA ALA A 74 -7.27 -12.96 -5.49
C ALA A 74 -6.39 -13.48 -4.33
N MET A 75 -5.37 -14.29 -4.63
CA MET A 75 -4.62 -15.06 -3.64
C MET A 75 -3.24 -14.50 -3.36
N GLY A 76 -2.73 -13.59 -4.19
CA GLY A 76 -1.42 -12.97 -4.04
C GLY A 76 -0.27 -13.96 -4.18
N MET A 77 -0.47 -14.99 -4.99
CA MET A 77 0.49 -16.06 -5.23
C MET A 77 0.66 -16.28 -6.74
N GLY A 78 1.86 -16.68 -7.16
CA GLY A 78 2.17 -16.92 -8.57
C GLY A 78 3.39 -16.14 -9.05
N ARG A 79 3.71 -16.34 -10.34
CA ARG A 79 4.85 -15.70 -11.02
C ARG A 79 4.50 -14.34 -11.64
N ASP A 80 3.23 -13.98 -11.62
CA ASP A 80 2.65 -12.72 -12.13
C ASP A 80 2.69 -11.58 -11.10
N GLY A 81 3.33 -11.81 -9.95
CA GLY A 81 3.51 -10.79 -8.92
C GLY A 81 4.42 -9.65 -9.38
N TYR A 82 3.94 -8.43 -9.19
CA TYR A 82 4.73 -7.22 -9.33
C TYR A 82 5.26 -6.79 -7.96
N GLU A 83 6.58 -6.78 -7.81
CA GLU A 83 7.25 -6.34 -6.58
C GLU A 83 7.47 -4.82 -6.61
N ILE A 84 6.96 -4.12 -5.59
CA ILE A 84 7.13 -2.67 -5.44
C ILE A 84 8.26 -2.43 -4.44
N PRO A 85 9.32 -1.68 -4.83
CA PRO A 85 10.46 -1.46 -3.94
C PRO A 85 10.06 -0.82 -2.61
N ILE A 86 10.74 -1.22 -1.53
CA ILE A 86 10.51 -0.65 -0.20
C ILE A 86 10.81 0.85 -0.24
N GLY A 87 9.95 1.65 0.39
CA GLY A 87 10.08 3.11 0.42
C GLY A 87 9.52 3.81 -0.83
N HIS A 88 8.97 3.08 -1.79
CA HIS A 88 8.18 3.70 -2.84
C HIS A 88 6.78 4.08 -2.33
N ALA A 89 6.28 5.20 -2.87
CA ALA A 89 4.86 5.50 -2.86
C ALA A 89 4.22 4.95 -4.12
N VAL A 90 2.94 4.60 -4.01
CA VAL A 90 2.09 4.13 -5.10
C VAL A 90 1.03 5.17 -5.38
N LYS A 91 0.80 5.49 -6.66
CA LYS A 91 -0.31 6.36 -7.06
C LYS A 91 -1.60 5.61 -6.78
N GLY A 92 -2.53 6.26 -6.10
CA GLY A 92 -3.86 5.71 -5.91
C GLY A 92 -4.94 6.74 -6.13
N TYR A 93 -6.17 6.28 -6.03
CA TYR A 93 -7.37 7.08 -6.10
C TYR A 93 -8.29 6.75 -4.93
N LEU A 94 -8.79 7.79 -4.26
CA LEU A 94 -9.92 7.72 -3.34
C LEU A 94 -11.21 7.85 -4.14
N LEU A 95 -12.07 6.83 -4.04
CA LEU A 95 -13.37 6.79 -4.67
C LEU A 95 -14.30 5.94 -3.80
N ASN A 96 -15.51 6.44 -3.48
CA ASN A 96 -16.51 5.73 -2.68
C ASN A 96 -15.94 5.16 -1.35
N ASP A 97 -15.20 5.98 -0.60
CA ASP A 97 -14.55 5.63 0.68
C ASP A 97 -13.60 4.42 0.61
N ARG A 98 -13.03 4.17 -0.56
CA ARG A 98 -12.05 3.11 -0.80
C ARG A 98 -10.84 3.64 -1.55
N TYR A 99 -9.70 2.99 -1.32
CA TYR A 99 -8.48 3.27 -2.06
C TYR A 99 -8.24 2.26 -3.18
N TYR A 100 -8.04 2.78 -4.37
CA TYR A 100 -7.70 2.03 -5.57
C TYR A 100 -6.25 2.32 -5.95
N ILE A 101 -5.50 1.31 -6.38
CA ILE A 101 -4.17 1.51 -6.96
C ILE A 101 -4.32 1.93 -8.42
N ALA A 102 -3.62 2.98 -8.81
CA ALA A 102 -3.55 3.38 -10.21
C ALA A 102 -2.59 2.45 -10.96
N ILE A 103 -3.03 1.96 -12.11
CA ILE A 103 -2.24 1.10 -12.98
C ILE A 103 -2.10 1.71 -14.37
N LYS A 104 -1.02 1.35 -15.06
CA LYS A 104 -0.82 1.63 -16.48
C LYS A 104 -0.07 0.47 -17.11
N ASN A 105 -0.57 -0.06 -18.22
CA ASN A 105 -0.01 -1.25 -18.87
C ASN A 105 0.15 -2.43 -17.88
N ASP A 106 -0.93 -2.73 -17.14
CA ASP A 106 -1.02 -3.80 -16.15
C ASP A 106 -0.04 -3.72 -14.96
N LYS A 107 0.62 -2.57 -14.77
CA LYS A 107 1.59 -2.35 -13.70
C LYS A 107 1.17 -1.20 -12.78
N PRO A 108 1.39 -1.32 -11.46
CA PRO A 108 1.11 -0.24 -10.52
C PRO A 108 2.07 0.94 -10.75
N LEU A 109 1.52 2.15 -10.77
CA LEU A 109 2.32 3.38 -10.87
C LEU A 109 2.95 3.70 -9.51
N HIS A 110 4.27 3.72 -9.43
CA HIS A 110 5.00 3.97 -8.19
C HIS A 110 6.29 4.77 -8.40
N TRP A 111 6.75 5.45 -7.35
CA TRP A 111 8.01 6.22 -7.37
C TRP A 111 8.67 6.20 -6.00
N PRO A 112 9.99 6.45 -5.91
CA PRO A 112 10.66 6.64 -4.62
C PRO A 112 9.98 7.76 -3.84
N ALA A 113 9.38 7.43 -2.69
CA ALA A 113 8.95 8.48 -1.78
C ALA A 113 10.21 8.98 -1.07
N GLY A 114 10.46 10.30 -1.13
CA GLY A 114 11.45 10.92 -0.26
C GLY A 114 11.19 10.43 1.16
N GLN A 115 12.17 9.77 1.78
CA GLN A 115 11.99 9.09 3.06
C GLN A 115 11.30 10.04 4.04
N GLN A 116 10.20 9.61 4.67
CA GLN A 116 10.04 10.01 6.06
C GLN A 116 11.29 9.47 6.74
N ARG A 117 12.19 10.36 7.16
CA ARG A 117 13.19 10.05 8.17
C ARG A 117 12.39 9.50 9.34
N THR A 118 12.28 8.19 9.44
CA THR A 118 12.00 7.59 10.73
C THR A 118 13.05 8.18 11.66
N ASN A 119 12.63 8.87 12.70
CA ASN A 119 13.49 9.45 13.74
C ASN A 119 14.16 8.33 14.55
N TYR A 120 14.81 7.37 13.90
CA TYR A 120 15.76 6.47 14.52
C TYR A 120 17.06 7.24 14.75
N HIS A 121 16.99 8.24 15.62
CA HIS A 121 18.02 8.33 16.64
C HIS A 121 17.70 7.22 17.63
N THR A 122 18.32 6.06 17.42
CA THR A 122 18.45 5.02 18.44
C THR A 122 19.29 5.55 19.58
N ASP A 123 18.73 6.44 20.40
CA ASP A 123 19.29 6.83 21.70
C ASP A 123 18.83 5.86 22.82
N ASN A 124 18.05 4.83 22.48
CA ASN A 124 17.54 3.83 23.43
C ASN A 124 18.22 2.45 23.33
N VAL A 125 19.35 2.31 22.63
CA VAL A 125 20.20 1.13 22.83
C VAL A 125 20.99 1.37 24.10
N VAL A 126 20.45 0.92 25.23
CA VAL A 126 21.22 0.77 26.47
C VAL A 126 22.44 -0.08 26.13
N ASN A 127 23.62 0.53 26.19
CA ASN A 127 24.90 -0.16 26.08
C ASN A 127 24.98 -1.21 27.20
N ILE A 128 24.64 -2.46 26.90
CA ILE A 128 25.00 -3.58 27.76
C ILE A 128 26.49 -3.83 27.51
N LYS A 129 27.33 -3.21 28.35
CA LYS A 129 28.75 -3.56 28.43
C LYS A 129 28.86 -5.02 28.89
N ARG A 130 29.63 -5.82 28.15
CA ARG A 130 30.23 -7.04 28.69
C ARG A 130 31.51 -6.67 29.42
#